data_AF-A0A6N9ERI1-F1
#
_entry.id   AF-A0A6N9ERI1-F1
#
_cell.length_a   1.000
_cell.length_b   1.000
_cell.length_c   1.000
_cell.angle_alpha   90.00
_cell.angle_beta   90.00
_cell.angle_gamma   90.00
#
_symmetry.space_group_name_H-M   'P 1'
#
loop_
_entity.id
_entity.type
_entity.pdbx_description
1 polymer ?
#
loop_
_entity_poly.entity_id
_entity_poly.type
_entity_poly.pdbx_seq_one_letter_code
_entity_poly.pdbx_strand_id
1 'polypeptide(L)'
;MTAAAGVDVSDLCFTARALAQTHPMTEASHHYRQECLERERRRQPVTELADWAATALLVGYCLRRSEEQRVNDGAFAAAASTGNEIDLDHVTALTESLRLGDPGSVSLLPADVTVAALDRIIGTELDKRNEHLREQLDDASWSELEDYIAWWVIHGYALRASECPKQ
;
A
#
# COMPACT_ATOMS: atom_id res chain seq x y z
N MET A 1 7.40 29.10 -17.30
CA MET A 1 7.84 28.66 -15.95
C MET A 1 6.60 28.53 -15.09
N THR A 2 5.92 27.39 -15.18
CA THR A 2 4.76 27.06 -14.35
C THR A 2 5.26 26.38 -13.10
N ALA A 3 4.82 26.87 -11.95
CA ALA A 3 5.26 26.44 -10.63
C ALA A 3 5.17 24.91 -10.50
N ALA A 4 6.30 24.27 -10.21
CA ALA A 4 6.31 22.94 -9.62
C ALA A 4 5.68 23.08 -8.23
N ALA A 5 4.35 22.94 -8.15
CA ALA A 5 3.68 22.70 -6.89
C ALA A 5 4.30 21.41 -6.33
N GLY A 6 5.13 21.55 -5.29
CA GLY A 6 5.71 20.43 -4.58
C GLY A 6 4.59 19.45 -4.25
N VAL A 7 4.79 18.18 -4.57
CA VAL A 7 3.79 17.16 -4.28
C VAL A 7 3.65 17.07 -2.77
N ASP A 8 2.50 17.45 -2.23
CA ASP A 8 2.25 17.33 -0.79
C ASP A 8 1.97 15.86 -0.45
N VAL A 9 2.90 15.26 0.28
CA VAL A 9 2.80 13.89 0.80
C VAL A 9 1.54 13.72 1.64
N SER A 10 1.11 14.76 2.38
CA SER A 10 -0.10 14.72 3.19
C SER A 10 -1.35 14.54 2.33
N ASP A 11 -1.44 15.26 1.22
CA ASP A 11 -2.55 15.17 0.27
C ASP A 11 -2.60 13.81 -0.44
N LEU A 12 -1.43 13.25 -0.80
CA LEU A 12 -1.33 11.90 -1.36
C LEU A 12 -1.85 10.85 -0.36
N CYS A 13 -1.37 10.89 0.89
CA CYS A 13 -1.80 9.95 1.92
C CYS A 13 -3.28 10.12 2.28
N PHE A 14 -3.80 11.35 2.27
CA PHE A 14 -5.22 11.62 2.46
C PHE A 14 -6.06 11.00 1.34
N THR A 15 -5.70 11.26 0.09
CA THR A 15 -6.37 10.70 -1.09
C THR A 15 -6.35 9.18 -1.07
N ALA A 16 -5.19 8.57 -0.80
CA ALA A 16 -5.05 7.11 -0.69
C ALA A 16 -6.03 6.49 0.32
N ARG A 17 -6.22 7.12 1.48
CA ARG A 17 -7.16 6.63 2.51
C ARG A 17 -8.61 6.87 2.13
N ALA A 18 -8.92 8.00 1.52
CA ALA A 18 -10.25 8.29 1.00
C ALA A 18 -10.64 7.25 -0.07
N LEU A 19 -9.72 6.94 -0.98
CA LEU A 19 -9.87 5.88 -1.96
C LEU A 19 -10.11 4.52 -1.31
N ALA A 20 -9.37 4.17 -0.25
CA ALA A 20 -9.56 2.89 0.45
C ALA A 20 -10.98 2.70 1.02
N GLN A 21 -11.73 3.78 1.27
CA GLN A 21 -13.14 3.70 1.70
C GLN A 21 -14.10 3.32 0.56
N THR A 22 -13.69 3.48 -0.70
CA THR A 22 -14.53 3.23 -1.88
C THR A 22 -14.13 1.97 -2.65
N HIS A 23 -13.19 1.17 -2.13
CA HIS A 23 -12.72 -0.12 -2.69
C HIS A 23 -12.35 -0.11 -4.19
N PRO A 24 -11.32 0.64 -4.62
CA PRO A 24 -11.00 0.89 -6.02
C PRO A 24 -10.10 -0.19 -6.64
N MET A 25 -10.13 -1.42 -6.11
CA MET A 25 -9.27 -2.51 -6.57
C MET A 25 -9.83 -3.11 -7.87
N THR A 26 -8.94 -3.62 -8.72
CA THR A 26 -9.35 -4.51 -9.82
C THR A 26 -9.91 -5.82 -9.24
N GLU A 27 -10.64 -6.59 -10.06
CA GLU A 27 -11.15 -7.90 -9.64
C GLU A 27 -10.01 -8.86 -9.27
N ALA A 28 -8.93 -8.86 -10.06
CA ALA A 28 -7.74 -9.68 -9.79
C ALA A 28 -7.10 -9.33 -8.45
N SER A 29 -6.82 -8.05 -8.18
CA SER A 29 -6.18 -7.65 -6.91
C SER A 29 -7.13 -7.79 -5.72
N HIS A 30 -8.43 -7.61 -5.93
CA HIS A 30 -9.42 -7.93 -4.90
C HIS A 30 -9.39 -9.43 -4.54
N HIS A 31 -9.38 -10.32 -5.54
CA HIS A 31 -9.29 -11.76 -5.32
C HIS A 31 -7.99 -12.13 -4.59
N TYR A 32 -6.85 -11.62 -5.06
CA TYR A 32 -5.55 -11.82 -4.40
C TYR A 32 -5.56 -11.38 -2.93
N ARG A 33 -6.14 -10.21 -2.63
CA ARG A 33 -6.30 -9.72 -1.26
C ARG A 33 -7.15 -10.66 -0.41
N GLN A 34 -8.24 -11.20 -0.94
CA GLN A 34 -9.09 -12.16 -0.22
C GLN A 34 -8.32 -13.45 0.10
N GLU A 35 -7.56 -13.99 -0.86
CA GLU A 35 -6.72 -15.17 -0.61
C GLU A 35 -5.66 -14.92 0.46
N CYS A 36 -5.00 -13.75 0.41
CA CYS A 36 -4.03 -13.34 1.44
C CYS A 36 -4.68 -13.26 2.82
N LEU A 37 -5.85 -12.60 2.93
CA LEU A 37 -6.59 -12.48 4.17
C LEU A 37 -6.99 -13.86 4.74
N GLU A 38 -7.47 -14.77 3.90
CA GLU A 38 -7.81 -16.13 4.33
C GLU A 38 -6.60 -16.91 4.85
N ARG A 39 -5.44 -16.77 4.18
CA ARG A 39 -4.19 -17.39 4.62
C ARG A 39 -3.74 -16.81 5.97
N GLU A 40 -3.78 -15.49 6.12
CA GLU A 40 -3.41 -14.82 7.37
C GLU A 40 -4.33 -15.18 8.52
N ARG A 41 -5.66 -15.25 8.31
CA ARG A 41 -6.61 -15.69 9.34
C ARG A 41 -6.34 -17.12 9.85
N ARG A 42 -5.76 -17.99 9.03
CA ARG A 42 -5.36 -19.35 9.42
C ARG A 42 -4.01 -19.40 10.14
N ARG A 43 -3.12 -18.44 9.85
CA ARG A 43 -1.74 -18.40 10.35
C ARG A 43 -1.60 -17.61 11.65
N GLN A 44 -2.33 -16.50 11.76
CA GLN A 44 -2.17 -15.55 12.86
C GLN A 44 -2.86 -16.06 14.13
N PRO A 45 -2.29 -15.78 15.31
CA PRO A 45 -2.85 -16.21 16.59
C PRO A 45 -4.17 -15.49 16.92
N VAL A 46 -4.40 -14.31 16.34
CA VAL A 46 -5.61 -13.49 16.51
C VAL A 46 -6.08 -12.95 15.16
N THR A 47 -7.40 -12.88 14.98
CA THR A 47 -8.04 -12.50 13.71
C THR A 47 -7.78 -11.04 13.32
N GLU A 48 -7.59 -10.18 14.31
CA GLU A 48 -7.36 -8.75 14.17
C GLU A 48 -6.10 -8.46 13.35
N LEU A 49 -5.05 -9.26 13.51
CA LEU A 49 -3.81 -9.11 12.72
C LEU A 49 -4.05 -9.33 11.23
N ALA A 50 -4.95 -10.24 10.87
CA ALA A 50 -5.30 -10.49 9.48
C ALA A 50 -6.15 -9.34 8.90
N ASP A 51 -7.07 -8.78 9.69
CA ASP A 51 -7.87 -7.61 9.29
C ASP A 51 -7.00 -6.35 9.16
N TRP A 52 -5.99 -6.19 10.02
CA TRP A 52 -5.02 -5.10 9.92
C TRP A 52 -4.15 -5.24 8.68
N ALA A 53 -3.64 -6.43 8.38
CA ALA A 53 -2.91 -6.73 7.15
C ALA A 53 -3.75 -6.41 5.91
N ALA A 54 -5.00 -6.86 5.86
CA ALA A 54 -5.89 -6.60 4.74
C ALA A 54 -6.22 -5.11 4.56
N THR A 55 -6.24 -4.33 5.65
CA THR A 55 -6.37 -2.87 5.60
C THR A 55 -5.09 -2.20 5.13
N ALA A 56 -3.94 -2.59 5.68
CA ALA A 56 -2.63 -2.07 5.32
C ALA A 56 -2.33 -2.27 3.82
N LEU A 57 -2.60 -3.48 3.31
CA LEU A 57 -2.50 -3.80 1.88
C LEU A 57 -3.38 -2.87 1.03
N LEU A 58 -4.66 -2.70 1.42
CA LEU A 58 -5.59 -1.87 0.65
C LEU A 58 -5.12 -0.40 0.60
N VAL A 59 -4.65 0.14 1.72
CA VAL A 59 -4.19 1.54 1.77
C VAL A 59 -2.90 1.72 0.97
N GLY A 60 -1.96 0.77 1.03
CA GLY A 60 -0.76 0.77 0.18
C GLY A 60 -1.09 0.71 -1.32
N TYR A 61 -2.02 -0.17 -1.71
CA TYR A 61 -2.55 -0.23 -3.07
C TYR A 61 -3.15 1.12 -3.51
N CYS A 62 -3.91 1.76 -2.61
CA CYS A 62 -4.52 3.04 -2.90
C CYS A 62 -3.52 4.20 -2.94
N LEU A 63 -2.34 4.09 -2.31
CA LEU A 63 -1.26 5.07 -2.48
C LEU A 63 -0.82 5.11 -3.93
N ARG A 64 -0.52 3.95 -4.52
CA ARG A 64 -0.15 3.87 -5.94
C ARG A 64 -1.23 4.47 -6.85
N ARG A 65 -2.50 4.18 -6.56
CA ARG A 65 -3.65 4.76 -7.27
C ARG A 65 -3.72 6.28 -7.13
N SER A 66 -3.38 6.82 -5.96
CA SER A 66 -3.30 8.27 -5.73
C SER A 66 -2.18 8.91 -6.55
N GLU A 67 -1.03 8.25 -6.70
CA GLU A 67 0.04 8.71 -7.59
C GLU A 67 -0.42 8.74 -9.05
N GLU A 68 -1.10 7.68 -9.49
CA GLU A 68 -1.68 7.61 -10.84
C GLU A 68 -2.67 8.75 -11.08
N GLN A 69 -3.58 9.02 -10.15
CA GLN A 69 -4.49 10.17 -10.27
C GLN A 69 -3.71 11.48 -10.36
N ARG A 70 -2.65 11.65 -9.56
CA ARG A 70 -1.87 12.88 -9.54
C ARG A 70 -1.15 13.12 -10.87
N VAL A 71 -0.56 12.09 -11.45
CA VAL A 71 0.14 12.15 -12.75
C VAL A 71 -0.83 12.35 -13.91
N ASN A 72 -2.10 11.92 -13.76
CA ASN A 72 -3.16 12.08 -14.74
C ASN A 72 -4.12 13.25 -14.44
N ASP A 73 -3.66 14.29 -13.72
CA ASP A 73 -4.44 15.50 -13.40
C ASP A 73 -5.84 15.25 -12.80
N GLY A 74 -5.93 14.28 -11.90
CA GLY A 74 -7.16 13.90 -11.19
C GLY A 74 -8.09 12.99 -11.99
N ALA A 75 -7.80 12.74 -13.26
CA ALA A 75 -8.46 11.66 -13.98
C ALA A 75 -7.96 10.33 -13.41
N PHE A 76 -8.88 9.46 -12.99
CA PHE A 76 -8.53 8.05 -12.97
C PHE A 76 -8.29 7.66 -14.42
N ALA A 77 -7.09 7.18 -14.75
CA ALA A 77 -6.93 6.44 -15.99
C ALA A 77 -8.07 5.42 -16.04
N ALA A 78 -8.77 5.31 -17.17
CA ALA A 78 -9.77 4.25 -17.41
C ALA A 78 -9.21 2.83 -17.10
N ALA A 79 -7.89 2.72 -16.95
CA ALA A 79 -7.12 1.61 -16.39
C ALA A 79 -7.42 1.22 -14.92
N ALA A 80 -8.44 1.79 -14.27
CA ALA A 80 -8.99 1.21 -13.04
C ALA A 80 -9.60 -0.18 -13.26
N SER A 81 -9.94 -0.53 -14.52
CA SER A 81 -10.62 -1.78 -14.87
C SER A 81 -9.90 -2.61 -15.95
N THR A 82 -8.64 -2.32 -16.26
CA THR A 82 -7.91 -3.05 -17.33
C THR A 82 -6.92 -4.08 -16.81
N GLY A 83 -6.44 -3.93 -15.57
CA GLY A 83 -5.58 -4.91 -14.91
C GLY A 83 -6.37 -6.15 -14.55
N ASN A 84 -6.27 -7.20 -15.36
CA ASN A 84 -6.91 -8.49 -15.08
C ASN A 84 -5.89 -9.57 -14.69
N GLU A 85 -4.60 -9.24 -14.73
CA GLU A 85 -3.50 -10.12 -14.38
C GLU A 85 -2.52 -9.39 -13.45
N ILE A 86 -1.90 -10.15 -12.56
CA ILE A 86 -0.93 -9.69 -11.57
C ILE A 86 0.36 -10.46 -11.80
N ASP A 87 1.45 -9.75 -12.07
CA ASP A 87 2.78 -10.35 -12.12
C ASP A 87 3.30 -10.54 -10.67
N LEU A 88 3.06 -11.72 -10.09
CA LEU A 88 3.40 -12.01 -8.69
C LEU A 88 4.91 -12.06 -8.43
N ASP A 89 5.71 -12.43 -9.43
CA ASP A 89 7.17 -12.42 -9.31
C ASP A 89 7.65 -10.96 -9.21
N HIS A 90 7.09 -10.08 -10.05
CA HIS A 90 7.35 -8.65 -9.97
C HIS A 90 6.84 -8.02 -8.67
N VAL A 91 5.66 -8.41 -8.16
CA VAL A 91 5.17 -7.95 -6.83
C VAL A 91 6.19 -8.29 -5.74
N THR A 92 6.71 -9.51 -5.74
CA THR A 92 7.67 -9.97 -4.70
C THR A 92 8.97 -9.17 -4.79
N ALA A 93 9.57 -9.09 -5.98
CA ALA A 93 10.82 -8.34 -6.20
C ALA A 93 10.66 -6.86 -5.83
N LEU A 94 9.54 -6.23 -6.20
CA LEU A 94 9.29 -4.83 -5.90
C LEU A 94 9.04 -4.60 -4.40
N THR A 95 8.34 -5.51 -3.73
CA THR A 95 8.13 -5.44 -2.28
C THR A 95 9.48 -5.43 -1.55
N GLU A 96 10.41 -6.30 -1.95
CA GLU A 96 11.77 -6.35 -1.38
C GLU A 96 12.57 -5.08 -1.65
N SER A 97 12.54 -4.56 -2.89
CA SER A 97 13.21 -3.32 -3.26
C SER A 97 12.72 -2.12 -2.44
N LEU A 98 11.40 -1.98 -2.29
CA LEU A 98 10.79 -0.89 -1.54
C LEU A 98 11.13 -0.94 -0.04
N ARG A 99 11.26 -2.14 0.54
CA ARG A 99 11.72 -2.30 1.94
C ARG A 99 13.16 -1.80 2.16
N LEU A 100 13.98 -1.78 1.12
CA LEU A 100 15.34 -1.23 1.16
C LEU A 100 15.37 0.29 0.87
N GLY A 101 14.20 0.92 0.72
CA GLY A 101 14.09 2.34 0.39
C GLY A 101 14.34 2.66 -1.08
N ASP A 102 14.36 1.63 -1.95
CA ASP A 102 14.51 1.81 -3.39
C ASP A 102 13.19 1.52 -4.10
N PRO A 103 12.37 2.55 -4.40
CA PRO A 103 11.17 2.36 -5.20
C PRO A 103 11.48 2.08 -6.69
N GLY A 104 12.74 2.09 -7.10
CA GLY A 104 13.17 1.77 -8.46
C GLY A 104 12.54 2.67 -9.52
N SER A 105 12.51 2.19 -10.77
CA SER A 105 11.89 2.88 -11.90
C SER A 105 10.36 2.81 -11.93
N VAL A 106 9.74 2.15 -10.94
CA VAL A 106 8.29 1.94 -10.95
C VAL A 106 7.52 3.06 -10.27
N SER A 107 8.15 3.90 -9.43
CA SER A 107 7.48 5.07 -8.90
C SER A 107 7.08 6.04 -10.02
N LEU A 108 5.86 6.57 -9.92
CA LEU A 108 5.33 7.59 -10.84
C LEU A 108 5.68 9.01 -10.41
N LEU A 109 6.18 9.16 -9.18
CA LEU A 109 6.58 10.41 -8.57
C LEU A 109 8.09 10.34 -8.25
N PRO A 110 8.73 11.45 -7.83
CA PRO A 110 10.06 11.39 -7.27
C PRO A 110 10.15 10.33 -6.15
N ALA A 111 11.21 9.52 -6.16
CA ALA A 111 11.38 8.39 -5.26
C ALA A 111 11.26 8.77 -3.77
N ASP A 112 11.81 9.93 -3.40
CA ASP A 112 11.74 10.51 -2.05
C ASP A 112 10.30 10.82 -1.62
N VAL A 113 9.45 11.28 -2.54
CA VAL A 113 8.03 11.53 -2.28
C VAL A 113 7.29 10.21 -2.02
N THR A 114 7.53 9.18 -2.83
CA THR A 114 6.90 7.86 -2.65
C THR A 114 7.32 7.22 -1.33
N VAL A 115 8.63 7.23 -1.01
CA VAL A 115 9.14 6.70 0.26
C VAL A 115 8.53 7.46 1.44
N ALA A 116 8.54 8.79 1.40
CA ALA A 116 7.93 9.60 2.46
C ALA A 116 6.42 9.33 2.63
N ALA A 117 5.70 9.06 1.53
CA ALA A 117 4.28 8.72 1.59
C ALA A 117 4.03 7.31 2.15
N LEU A 118 4.87 6.34 1.81
CA LEU A 118 4.84 5.00 2.40
C LEU A 118 5.10 5.07 3.90
N ASP A 119 6.16 5.75 4.33
CA ASP A 119 6.52 5.93 5.74
C ASP A 119 5.37 6.57 6.51
N ARG A 120 4.75 7.62 5.95
CA ARG A 120 3.61 8.31 6.57
C ARG A 120 2.38 7.41 6.67
N ILE A 121 2.11 6.57 5.67
CA ILE A 121 1.00 5.60 5.73
C ILE A 121 1.28 4.55 6.80
N ILE A 122 2.48 3.97 6.82
CA ILE A 122 2.89 2.96 7.80
C ILE A 122 2.74 3.52 9.21
N GLY A 123 3.31 4.70 9.48
CA GLY A 123 3.21 5.36 10.77
C GLY A 123 1.75 5.60 11.19
N THR A 124 0.89 6.08 10.28
CA THR A 124 -0.53 6.27 10.62
C THR A 124 -1.27 4.95 10.87
N GLU A 125 -0.95 3.89 10.13
CA GLU A 125 -1.54 2.58 10.41
C GLU A 125 -1.07 2.08 11.79
N LEU A 126 0.18 2.27 12.17
CA LEU A 126 0.66 1.94 13.51
C LEU A 126 -0.02 2.80 14.59
N ASP A 127 -0.14 4.11 14.38
CA ASP A 127 -0.76 5.05 15.33
C ASP A 127 -2.21 4.69 15.67
N LYS A 128 -3.00 4.26 14.68
CA LYS A 128 -4.38 3.78 14.90
C LYS A 128 -4.48 2.62 15.89
N ARG A 129 -3.37 1.90 16.10
CA ARG A 129 -3.28 0.68 16.90
C ARG A 129 -2.43 0.91 18.16
N ASN A 130 -1.73 2.03 18.23
CA ASN A 130 -0.74 2.38 19.25
C ASN A 130 -1.37 2.62 20.63
N GLU A 131 -2.50 3.34 20.70
CA GLU A 131 -3.11 3.77 21.98
C GLU A 131 -3.41 2.62 22.96
N HIS A 132 -3.59 1.38 22.48
CA HIS A 132 -3.89 0.23 23.35
C HIS A 132 -2.78 -0.82 23.38
N LEU A 133 -2.08 -1.05 22.27
CA LEU A 133 -1.15 -2.17 22.13
C LEU A 133 0.26 -1.84 22.57
N ARG A 134 0.71 -0.59 22.46
CA ARG A 134 2.09 -0.24 22.75
C ARG A 134 2.45 -0.42 24.22
N GLU A 135 1.47 -0.24 25.12
CA GLU A 135 1.62 -0.47 26.56
C GLU A 135 1.63 -1.97 26.92
N GLN A 136 1.18 -2.85 26.02
CA GLN A 136 1.04 -4.29 26.24
C GLN A 136 2.16 -5.11 25.61
N LEU A 137 2.81 -4.56 24.57
CA LEU A 137 3.89 -5.21 23.84
C LEU A 137 5.24 -4.71 24.32
N ASP A 138 6.20 -5.63 24.44
CA ASP A 138 7.60 -5.27 24.59
C ASP A 138 8.16 -4.69 23.27
N ASP A 139 9.36 -4.12 23.34
CA ASP A 139 9.98 -3.46 22.17
C ASP A 139 10.22 -4.44 21.01
N ALA A 140 10.50 -5.70 21.30
CA ALA A 140 10.71 -6.73 20.27
C ALA A 140 9.39 -7.05 19.54
N SER A 141 8.31 -7.31 20.28
CA SER A 141 6.99 -7.60 19.70
C SER A 141 6.42 -6.40 18.98
N TRP A 142 6.69 -5.19 19.47
CA TRP A 142 6.32 -3.95 18.78
C TRP A 142 7.06 -3.83 17.44
N SER A 143 8.38 -4.06 17.43
CA SER A 143 9.17 -4.04 16.19
C SER A 143 8.68 -5.08 15.18
N GLU A 144 8.29 -6.28 15.62
CA GLU A 144 7.70 -7.30 14.73
C GLU A 144 6.36 -6.84 14.15
N LEU A 145 5.52 -6.14 14.93
CA LEU A 145 4.28 -5.56 14.45
C LEU A 145 4.53 -4.43 13.45
N GLU A 146 5.52 -3.57 13.71
CA GLU A 146 5.96 -2.51 12.78
C GLU A 146 6.37 -3.10 11.44
N ASP A 147 7.24 -4.12 11.46
CA ASP A 147 7.68 -4.83 10.26
C ASP A 147 6.52 -5.51 9.52
N TYR A 148 5.60 -6.13 10.27
CA TYR A 148 4.43 -6.79 9.70
C TYR A 148 3.51 -5.81 8.98
N ILE A 149 3.17 -4.67 9.61
CA ILE A 149 2.33 -3.64 9.00
C ILE A 149 3.04 -2.97 7.83
N ALA A 150 4.33 -2.65 7.97
CA ALA A 150 5.14 -2.08 6.90
C ALA A 150 5.15 -2.99 5.66
N TRP A 151 5.35 -4.29 5.86
CA TRP A 151 5.33 -5.27 4.79
C TRP A 151 4.00 -5.22 4.02
N TRP A 152 2.85 -5.24 4.70
CA TRP A 152 1.55 -5.24 4.02
C TRP A 152 1.26 -3.93 3.27
N VAL A 153 1.64 -2.77 3.81
CA VAL A 153 1.52 -1.49 3.10
C VAL A 153 2.36 -1.50 1.83
N ILE A 154 3.63 -1.87 1.93
CA ILE A 154 4.56 -1.90 0.80
C ILE A 154 4.08 -2.92 -0.26
N HIS A 155 3.66 -4.09 0.19
CA HIS A 155 3.16 -5.14 -0.68
C HIS A 155 1.90 -4.71 -1.45
N GLY A 156 1.00 -3.95 -0.81
CA GLY A 156 -0.15 -3.36 -1.48
C GLY A 156 0.23 -2.36 -2.57
N TYR A 157 1.23 -1.51 -2.31
CA TYR A 157 1.75 -0.58 -3.32
C TYR A 157 2.34 -1.34 -4.51
N ALA A 158 3.18 -2.34 -4.23
CA ALA A 158 3.77 -3.20 -5.24
C ALA A 158 2.72 -3.96 -6.06
N LEU A 159 1.66 -4.44 -5.40
CA LEU A 159 0.53 -5.13 -6.05
C LEU A 159 -0.07 -4.30 -7.18
N ARG A 160 -0.41 -3.02 -6.92
CA ARG A 160 -0.95 -2.14 -7.98
C ARG A 160 0.09 -1.84 -9.05
N ALA A 161 1.35 -1.63 -8.67
CA ALA A 161 2.42 -1.34 -9.63
C ALA A 161 2.69 -2.51 -10.60
N SER A 162 2.35 -3.74 -10.20
CA SER A 162 2.52 -4.96 -10.98
C SER A 162 1.25 -5.43 -11.71
N GLU A 163 0.18 -4.64 -11.72
CA GLU A 163 -1.01 -4.96 -12.51
C GLU A 163 -0.78 -4.69 -14.00
N CYS A 164 -1.11 -5.68 -14.82
CA CYS A 164 -0.92 -5.62 -16.26
C CYS A 164 -2.27 -5.72 -17.01
N PRO A 165 -2.45 -4.97 -18.12
CA PRO A 165 -3.55 -5.23 -19.04
C PRO A 165 -3.45 -6.66 -19.59
N LYS A 166 -4.59 -7.33 -19.75
CA LYS A 166 -4.66 -8.66 -20.37
C LYS A 166 -4.02 -8.59 -21.78
N GLN A 167 -3.07 -9.49 -22.07
CA GLN A 167 -2.46 -9.62 -23.39
C GLN A 167 -3.47 -10.10 -24.45
#